data_AF-A0A5U2ZPL9-F1
#
_entry.id   AF-A0A5U2ZPL9-F1
#
_cell.length_a   1.000
_cell.length_b   1.000
_cell.length_c   1.000
_cell.angle_alpha   90.00
_cell.angle_beta   90.00
_cell.angle_gamma   90.00
#
_symmetry.space_group_name_H-M   'P 1'
#
loop_
_entity.id
_entity.type
_entity.pdbx_description
1 polymer ?
#
loop_
_entity_poly.entity_id
_entity_poly.type
_entity_poly.pdbx_seq_one_letter_code
_entity_poly.pdbx_strand_id
1 'polypeptide(L)'
;MPQLFPTVESENLIISLTGRGSTKDFSALISDKIIDLECISKGQCFPLYLYSESEYSVEIDDLIDKGSCNKLNRKNAISDAGLKHFHANYHTDSICKEDIFYYVYGLLHSESYRQRYADNLTKELPRIPCVKTIDDFWIFSKAGRDLAYLHLNYDHVEPYRAKIDTGSLNYSQLGIEDFYVEKMKFAKKDRKDTVIYNSKIRIKDIPLDAYDYVVNGKPALEWVMERQGVSTHKDSGIVNDANHWAVETMRNAKYPLELFLRVITVSLETQRIVKGLPELKI
;
A
#
# COMPACT_ATOMS: atom_id res chain seq x y z
N MET A 1 -7.04 0.10 -17.78
CA MET A 1 -5.64 0.47 -17.51
C MET A 1 -5.16 1.70 -18.29
N PRO A 2 -5.35 1.82 -19.62
CA PRO A 2 -4.86 2.97 -20.39
C PRO A 2 -5.39 4.33 -19.89
N GLN A 3 -6.63 4.38 -19.40
CA GLN A 3 -7.22 5.60 -18.82
C GLN A 3 -6.69 5.96 -17.41
N LEU A 4 -5.95 5.05 -16.76
CA LEU A 4 -5.39 5.24 -15.41
C LEU A 4 -3.88 5.48 -15.47
N PHE A 5 -3.18 4.66 -16.25
CA PHE A 5 -1.74 4.70 -16.50
C PHE A 5 -1.53 4.48 -18.00
N PRO A 6 -1.63 5.54 -18.84
CA PRO A 6 -1.46 5.42 -20.29
C PRO A 6 -0.02 5.09 -20.70
N THR A 7 0.97 5.53 -19.92
CA THR A 7 2.40 5.27 -20.14
C THR A 7 3.08 4.80 -18.85
N VAL A 8 4.29 4.24 -18.97
CA VAL A 8 5.10 3.81 -17.81
C VAL A 8 5.48 4.99 -16.91
N GLU A 9 5.62 6.18 -17.48
CA GLU A 9 5.96 7.43 -16.78
C GLU A 9 4.72 8.17 -16.23
N SER A 10 3.52 7.61 -16.42
CA SER A 10 2.29 8.26 -15.96
C SER A 10 2.19 8.27 -14.44
N GLU A 11 2.08 9.47 -13.87
CA GLU A 11 1.88 9.66 -12.43
C GLU A 11 0.40 9.67 -12.04
N ASN A 12 -0.03 8.65 -11.30
CA ASN A 12 -1.38 8.59 -10.75
C ASN A 12 -1.38 7.90 -9.39
N LEU A 13 -2.37 8.20 -8.57
CA LEU A 13 -2.61 7.51 -7.30
C LEU A 13 -3.90 6.71 -7.40
N ILE A 14 -3.88 5.47 -6.96
CA ILE A 14 -5.05 4.59 -6.96
C ILE A 14 -5.26 3.99 -5.58
N ILE A 15 -6.51 3.97 -5.12
CA ILE A 15 -6.91 3.22 -3.93
C ILE A 15 -7.49 1.88 -4.39
N SER A 16 -6.81 0.79 -4.05
CA SER A 16 -7.26 -0.57 -4.26
C SER A 16 -8.09 -1.05 -3.08
N LEU A 17 -9.25 -1.63 -3.34
CA LEU A 17 -10.16 -2.17 -2.34
C LEU A 17 -10.39 -3.67 -2.57
N THR A 18 -10.78 -4.35 -1.50
CA THR A 18 -11.26 -5.74 -1.58
C THR A 18 -12.49 -5.82 -2.48
N GLY A 19 -12.45 -6.75 -3.44
CA GLY A 19 -13.51 -6.91 -4.41
C GLY A 19 -14.74 -7.61 -3.88
N ARG A 20 -15.83 -7.46 -4.63
CA ARG A 20 -17.12 -8.08 -4.34
C ARG A 20 -17.00 -9.61 -4.33
N GLY A 21 -17.56 -10.23 -3.29
CA GLY A 21 -17.54 -11.68 -3.12
C GLY A 21 -16.14 -12.24 -2.86
N SER A 22 -15.19 -11.42 -2.39
CA SER A 22 -13.96 -11.95 -1.80
C SER A 22 -14.29 -12.70 -0.52
N THR A 23 -13.49 -13.73 -0.22
CA THR A 23 -13.55 -14.47 1.05
C THR A 23 -12.60 -13.88 2.09
N LYS A 24 -11.89 -12.80 1.74
CA LYS A 24 -10.97 -12.07 2.62
C LYS A 24 -11.68 -10.90 3.29
N ASP A 25 -11.18 -10.52 4.46
CA ASP A 25 -11.64 -9.33 5.16
C ASP A 25 -11.37 -8.06 4.36
N PHE A 26 -12.24 -7.06 4.53
CA PHE A 26 -12.12 -5.79 3.81
C PHE A 26 -10.80 -5.09 4.12
N SER A 27 -10.06 -4.76 3.07
CA SER A 27 -8.79 -4.04 3.11
C SER A 27 -8.74 -2.98 2.02
N ALA A 28 -8.01 -1.90 2.29
CA ALA A 28 -7.77 -0.80 1.36
C ALA A 28 -6.27 -0.47 1.30
N LEU A 29 -5.67 -0.41 0.11
CA LEU A 29 -4.25 -0.06 -0.07
C LEU A 29 -4.12 0.95 -1.20
N ILE A 30 -3.38 2.03 -0.96
CA ILE A 30 -3.05 3.00 -2.00
C ILE A 30 -1.78 2.57 -2.74
N SER A 31 -1.69 2.90 -4.03
CA SER A 31 -0.52 2.66 -4.87
C SER A 31 -0.32 3.81 -5.85
N ASP A 32 0.93 4.16 -6.13
CA ASP A 32 1.34 5.04 -7.23
C ASP A 32 1.75 4.25 -8.49
N LYS A 33 1.76 2.92 -8.41
CA LYS A 33 2.05 2.00 -9.52
C LYS A 33 0.81 1.23 -9.97
N ILE A 34 0.92 0.64 -11.16
CA ILE A 34 -0.02 -0.38 -11.63
C ILE A 34 -0.01 -1.55 -10.66
N ILE A 35 -1.19 -1.90 -10.14
CA ILE A 35 -1.35 -3.05 -9.26
C ILE A 35 -1.87 -4.25 -10.02
N ASP A 36 -1.41 -5.43 -9.62
CA ASP A 36 -1.98 -6.70 -10.04
C ASP A 36 -3.42 -6.88 -9.52
N LEU A 37 -4.25 -7.60 -10.27
CA LEU A 37 -5.65 -7.86 -9.91
C LEU A 37 -5.78 -8.58 -8.56
N GLU A 38 -4.83 -9.45 -8.22
CA GLU A 38 -4.81 -10.23 -6.99
C GLU A 38 -3.88 -9.63 -5.92
N CYS A 39 -3.40 -8.39 -6.10
CA CYS A 39 -2.73 -7.63 -5.04
C CYS A 39 -3.63 -7.50 -3.80
N ILE A 40 -4.89 -7.12 -4.03
CA ILE A 40 -6.00 -7.31 -3.10
C ILE A 40 -7.00 -8.25 -3.77
N SER A 41 -7.53 -9.22 -3.04
CA SER A 41 -8.42 -10.24 -3.61
C SER A 41 -9.60 -9.61 -4.38
N LYS A 42 -9.73 -9.97 -5.67
CA LYS A 42 -10.72 -9.42 -6.60
C LYS A 42 -10.67 -7.88 -6.73
N GLY A 43 -9.48 -7.30 -6.62
CA GLY A 43 -9.27 -5.87 -6.38
C GLY A 43 -10.03 -4.93 -7.31
N GLN A 44 -10.50 -3.82 -6.77
CA GLN A 44 -11.06 -2.70 -7.54
C GLN A 44 -10.28 -1.42 -7.25
N CYS A 45 -9.88 -0.70 -8.29
CA CYS A 45 -9.02 0.48 -8.20
C CYS A 45 -9.82 1.76 -8.42
N PHE A 46 -9.70 2.70 -7.49
CA PHE A 46 -10.30 4.02 -7.56
C PHE A 46 -9.19 5.07 -7.71
N PRO A 47 -9.03 5.69 -8.90
CA PRO A 47 -7.94 6.61 -9.14
C PRO A 47 -8.21 8.02 -8.61
N LEU A 48 -7.15 8.79 -8.42
CA LEU A 48 -7.21 10.24 -8.22
C LEU A 48 -7.43 10.96 -9.56
N TYR A 49 -6.78 10.50 -10.61
CA TYR A 49 -6.86 11.09 -11.94
C TYR A 49 -7.35 10.11 -13.02
N LEU A 50 -8.01 10.64 -14.03
CA LEU A 50 -8.34 9.96 -15.28
C LEU A 50 -7.63 10.67 -16.42
N TYR A 51 -7.11 9.88 -17.35
CA TYR A 51 -6.51 10.36 -18.59
C TYR A 51 -7.52 10.20 -19.72
N SER A 52 -7.77 11.27 -20.47
CA SER A 52 -8.54 11.19 -21.71
C SER A 52 -7.62 10.84 -22.87
N GLU A 53 -8.09 9.97 -23.76
CA GLU A 53 -7.51 9.79 -25.08
C GLU A 53 -7.78 11.05 -25.90
N SER A 54 -6.87 12.03 -25.86
CA SER A 54 -6.82 13.01 -26.93
C SER A 54 -6.28 12.29 -28.15
N GLU A 55 -7.18 11.99 -29.09
CA GLU A 55 -6.98 11.51 -30.45
C GLU A 55 -5.64 10.79 -30.69
N TYR A 56 -5.65 9.46 -30.61
CA TYR A 56 -4.59 8.60 -31.16
C TYR A 56 -4.58 8.66 -32.71
N SER A 57 -4.63 9.83 -33.32
CA SER A 57 -4.24 10.03 -34.72
C SER A 57 -2.72 10.26 -34.75
N VAL A 58 -1.96 9.20 -34.47
CA VAL A 58 -0.56 9.17 -34.85
C VAL A 58 -0.54 8.71 -36.30
N GLU A 59 -0.46 9.66 -37.23
CA GLU A 59 0.09 9.36 -38.54
C GLU A 59 1.49 8.77 -38.34
N ILE A 60 1.76 7.65 -39.01
CA ILE A 60 2.89 6.72 -38.74
C ILE A 60 4.29 7.33 -39.00
N ASP A 61 4.39 8.62 -39.32
CA ASP A 61 5.63 9.23 -39.83
C ASP A 61 6.51 9.94 -38.78
N ASP A 62 6.01 10.21 -37.56
CA ASP A 62 6.74 11.01 -36.55
C ASP A 62 7.44 10.17 -35.45
N LEU A 63 7.86 8.94 -35.76
CA LEU A 63 8.55 8.07 -34.78
C LEU A 63 10.00 8.48 -34.45
N ILE A 64 10.55 9.55 -35.04
CA ILE A 64 11.95 9.94 -34.82
C ILE A 64 12.15 11.47 -34.92
N ASP A 65 11.55 12.30 -34.06
CA ASP A 65 12.22 13.56 -33.67
C ASP A 65 11.63 14.22 -32.41
N LYS A 66 12.52 14.51 -31.44
CA LYS A 66 12.44 15.52 -30.36
C LYS A 66 11.23 15.53 -29.41
N GLY A 67 11.46 14.97 -28.22
CA GLY A 67 11.57 15.77 -26.99
C GLY A 67 10.40 16.68 -26.56
N SER A 68 9.16 16.41 -26.98
CA SER A 68 7.98 17.09 -26.46
C SER A 68 7.19 16.14 -25.57
N CYS A 69 7.17 16.46 -24.28
CA CYS A 69 6.29 15.85 -23.30
C CYS A 69 4.83 16.03 -23.76
N ASN A 70 4.26 14.99 -24.38
CA ASN A 70 2.82 14.93 -24.66
C ASN A 70 2.08 15.06 -23.33
N LYS A 71 1.61 16.27 -23.03
CA LYS A 71 0.73 16.56 -21.88
C LYS A 71 -0.58 15.83 -22.11
N LEU A 72 -0.62 14.57 -21.73
CA LEU A 72 -1.85 13.80 -21.64
C LEU A 72 -2.83 14.61 -20.78
N ASN A 73 -4.02 14.86 -21.33
CA ASN A 73 -5.05 15.63 -20.64
C ASN A 73 -5.52 14.86 -19.39
N ARG A 74 -5.01 15.28 -18.23
CA ARG A 74 -5.29 14.70 -16.90
C ARG A 74 -6.46 15.44 -16.26
N LYS A 75 -7.52 14.71 -15.88
CA LYS A 75 -8.67 15.25 -15.12
C LYS A 75 -8.83 14.53 -13.78
N ASN A 76 -9.41 15.20 -12.79
CA ASN A 76 -9.75 14.55 -11.51
C ASN A 76 -10.83 13.48 -11.71
N ALA A 77 -10.67 12.33 -11.06
CA ALA A 77 -11.62 11.22 -11.11
C ALA A 77 -12.88 11.49 -10.27
N ILE A 78 -12.74 12.27 -9.19
CA ILE A 78 -13.90 12.73 -8.41
C ILE A 78 -14.72 13.70 -9.26
N SER A 79 -16.00 13.38 -9.41
CA SER A 79 -16.94 14.18 -10.19
C SER A 79 -17.27 15.50 -9.49
N ASP A 80 -17.68 16.51 -10.26
CA ASP A 80 -18.15 17.78 -9.70
C ASP A 80 -19.43 17.60 -8.87
N ALA A 81 -20.25 16.60 -9.22
CA ALA A 81 -21.41 16.21 -8.42
C ALA A 81 -21.00 15.67 -7.04
N GLY A 82 -19.95 14.85 -6.99
CA GLY A 82 -19.37 14.37 -5.73
C GLY A 82 -18.86 15.52 -4.87
N LEU A 83 -18.11 16.45 -5.45
CA LEU A 83 -17.63 17.63 -4.74
C LEU A 83 -18.78 18.48 -4.17
N LYS A 84 -19.80 18.77 -4.98
CA LYS A 84 -20.99 19.52 -4.57
C LYS A 84 -21.76 18.85 -3.44
N HIS A 85 -21.78 17.52 -3.39
CA HIS A 85 -22.42 16.79 -2.28
C HIS A 85 -21.76 17.11 -0.93
N PHE A 86 -20.42 17.15 -0.88
CA PHE A 86 -19.68 17.52 0.33
C PHE A 86 -19.87 19.01 0.66
N HIS A 87 -19.78 19.89 -0.33
CA HIS A 87 -20.02 21.33 -0.12
C HIS A 87 -21.42 21.63 0.43
N ALA A 88 -22.44 20.97 -0.12
CA ALA A 88 -23.83 21.12 0.34
C ALA A 88 -24.03 20.60 1.78
N ASN A 89 -23.36 19.51 2.16
CA ASN A 89 -23.47 18.94 3.51
C ASN A 89 -22.81 19.81 4.58
N TYR A 90 -21.64 20.38 4.29
CA TYR A 90 -20.87 21.18 5.25
C TYR A 90 -21.03 22.69 5.10
N HIS A 91 -21.81 23.14 4.11
CA HIS A 91 -22.02 24.56 3.78
C HIS A 91 -20.70 25.33 3.60
N THR A 92 -19.72 24.73 2.90
CA THR A 92 -18.40 25.31 2.65
C THR A 92 -17.92 24.98 1.24
N ASP A 93 -17.11 25.88 0.66
CA ASP A 93 -16.39 25.65 -0.59
C ASP A 93 -14.89 25.32 -0.36
N SER A 94 -14.46 25.18 0.90
CA SER A 94 -13.06 24.97 1.27
C SER A 94 -12.52 23.58 0.93
N ILE A 95 -13.39 22.61 0.66
CA ILE A 95 -13.02 21.22 0.37
C ILE A 95 -12.67 21.10 -1.11
N CYS A 96 -11.52 20.51 -1.45
CA CYS A 96 -11.18 20.18 -2.83
C CYS A 96 -11.36 18.68 -3.11
N LYS A 97 -11.28 18.29 -4.39
CA LYS A 97 -11.41 16.88 -4.80
C LYS A 97 -10.35 15.99 -4.18
N GLU A 98 -9.13 16.49 -4.05
CA GLU A 98 -8.04 15.74 -3.42
C GLU A 98 -8.34 15.46 -1.94
N ASP A 99 -8.91 16.43 -1.21
CA ASP A 99 -9.30 16.23 0.19
C ASP A 99 -10.32 15.10 0.35
N ILE A 100 -11.26 15.00 -0.59
CA ILE A 100 -12.25 13.91 -0.64
C ILE A 100 -11.56 12.57 -0.89
N PHE A 101 -10.58 12.52 -1.79
CA PHE A 101 -9.83 11.29 -2.08
C PHE A 101 -9.13 10.74 -0.83
N TYR A 102 -8.43 11.59 -0.08
CA TYR A 102 -7.79 11.16 1.16
C TYR A 102 -8.78 10.96 2.31
N TYR A 103 -9.87 11.73 2.38
CA TYR A 103 -10.96 11.46 3.30
C TYR A 103 -11.52 10.05 3.12
N VAL A 104 -11.76 9.62 1.87
CA VAL A 104 -12.18 8.25 1.56
C VAL A 104 -11.16 7.25 2.09
N TYR A 105 -9.86 7.48 1.84
CA TYR A 105 -8.82 6.56 2.30
C TYR A 105 -8.77 6.44 3.83
N GLY A 106 -8.87 7.55 4.56
CA GLY A 106 -8.93 7.58 6.02
C GLY A 106 -10.19 6.89 6.57
N LEU A 107 -11.35 7.17 5.98
CA LEU A 107 -12.62 6.56 6.38
C LEU A 107 -12.63 5.04 6.19
N LEU A 108 -12.06 4.56 5.08
CA LEU A 108 -11.95 3.13 4.79
C LEU A 108 -10.99 2.40 5.75
N HIS A 109 -10.20 3.12 6.54
CA HIS A 109 -9.38 2.59 7.63
C HIS A 109 -10.04 2.69 9.00
N SER A 110 -11.17 3.39 9.15
CA SER A 110 -11.90 3.44 10.40
C SER A 110 -12.46 2.07 10.78
N GLU A 111 -12.11 1.58 11.96
CA GLU A 111 -12.65 0.34 12.51
C GLU A 111 -14.17 0.41 12.65
N SER A 112 -14.70 1.55 13.11
CA SER A 112 -16.13 1.76 13.25
C SER A 112 -16.88 1.71 11.91
N TYR A 113 -16.28 2.21 10.82
CA TYR A 113 -16.84 2.08 9.47
C TYR A 113 -16.86 0.61 9.03
N ARG A 114 -15.71 -0.08 9.16
CA ARG A 114 -15.56 -1.48 8.74
C ARG A 114 -16.51 -2.41 9.48
N GLN A 115 -16.68 -2.21 10.79
CA GLN A 115 -17.60 -3.00 11.61
C GLN A 115 -19.06 -2.70 11.27
N ARG A 116 -19.44 -1.42 11.17
CA ARG A 116 -20.82 -1.01 10.89
C ARG A 116 -21.33 -1.48 9.52
N TYR A 117 -20.44 -1.58 8.54
CA TYR A 117 -20.79 -1.93 7.16
C TYR A 117 -20.20 -3.27 6.69
N ALA A 118 -19.74 -4.14 7.60
CA ALA A 118 -19.07 -5.41 7.25
C ALA A 118 -19.86 -6.26 6.24
N ASP A 119 -21.17 -6.42 6.45
CA ASP A 119 -22.04 -7.19 5.56
C ASP A 119 -22.19 -6.57 4.16
N ASN A 120 -22.12 -5.24 4.07
CA ASN A 120 -22.21 -4.52 2.79
C ASN A 120 -20.87 -4.58 2.06
N LEU A 121 -19.76 -4.40 2.77
CA LEU A 121 -18.40 -4.39 2.20
C LEU A 121 -18.01 -5.73 1.54
N THR A 122 -18.64 -6.84 1.93
CA THR A 122 -18.45 -8.14 1.28
C THR A 122 -19.28 -8.32 -0.01
N LYS A 123 -20.41 -7.62 -0.14
CA LYS A 123 -21.41 -7.83 -1.22
C LYS A 123 -21.43 -6.73 -2.27
N GLU A 124 -21.11 -5.50 -1.88
CA GLU A 124 -21.22 -4.27 -2.68
C GLU A 124 -19.98 -3.41 -2.55
N LEU A 125 -19.85 -2.40 -3.43
CA LEU A 125 -18.82 -1.39 -3.29
C LEU A 125 -19.07 -0.50 -2.06
N PRO A 126 -18.03 -0.03 -1.37
CA PRO A 126 -18.18 0.84 -0.21
C PRO A 126 -18.91 2.13 -0.57
N ARG A 127 -19.90 2.50 0.23
CA ARG A 127 -20.58 3.80 0.13
C ARG A 127 -19.99 4.74 1.16
N ILE A 128 -19.65 5.95 0.73
CA ILE A 128 -18.90 6.91 1.52
C ILE A 128 -19.87 7.94 2.12
N PRO A 129 -20.22 7.83 3.42
CA PRO A 129 -21.03 8.85 4.09
C PRO A 129 -20.26 10.16 4.28
N CYS A 130 -20.98 11.26 4.46
CA CYS A 130 -20.44 12.46 5.09
C CYS A 130 -20.47 12.28 6.60
N VAL A 131 -19.38 12.62 7.29
CA VAL A 131 -19.36 12.66 8.76
C VAL A 131 -20.14 13.86 9.26
N LYS A 132 -20.56 13.81 10.53
CA LYS A 132 -21.46 14.79 11.14
C LYS A 132 -20.89 16.21 11.14
N THR A 133 -19.59 16.36 11.34
CA THR A 133 -18.94 17.68 11.44
C THR A 133 -17.84 17.85 10.41
N ILE A 134 -17.60 19.09 9.99
CA ILE A 134 -16.49 19.43 9.09
C ILE A 134 -15.13 19.17 9.75
N ASP A 135 -15.03 19.34 11.07
CA ASP A 135 -13.80 19.06 11.81
C ASP A 135 -13.46 17.56 11.74
N ASP A 136 -14.45 16.68 11.91
CA ASP A 136 -14.26 15.23 11.71
C ASP A 136 -13.82 14.93 10.28
N PHE A 137 -14.39 15.62 9.27
CA PHE A 137 -13.96 15.45 7.87
C PHE A 137 -12.46 15.74 7.71
N TRP A 138 -11.97 16.84 8.28
CA TRP A 138 -10.56 17.19 8.22
C TRP A 138 -9.68 16.22 9.00
N ILE A 139 -10.16 15.67 10.12
CA ILE A 139 -9.44 14.62 10.86
C ILE A 139 -9.28 13.36 10.00
N PHE A 140 -10.36 12.89 9.36
CA PHE A 140 -10.31 11.73 8.46
C PHE A 140 -9.46 12.01 7.22
N SER A 141 -9.57 13.20 6.61
CA SER A 141 -8.78 13.59 5.45
C SER A 141 -7.28 13.65 5.80
N LYS A 142 -6.92 14.25 6.94
CA LYS A 142 -5.53 14.29 7.43
C LYS A 142 -5.00 12.89 7.72
N ALA A 143 -5.76 12.06 8.44
CA ALA A 143 -5.37 10.67 8.68
C ALA A 143 -5.19 9.88 7.38
N GLY A 144 -6.05 10.09 6.40
CA GLY A 144 -5.91 9.50 5.06
C GLY A 144 -4.66 9.95 4.34
N ARG A 145 -4.25 11.22 4.46
CA ARG A 145 -2.99 11.74 3.92
C ARG A 145 -1.77 11.12 4.61
N ASP A 146 -1.81 11.04 5.94
CA ASP A 146 -0.73 10.44 6.74
C ASP A 146 -0.58 8.94 6.41
N LEU A 147 -1.69 8.19 6.31
CA LEU A 147 -1.70 6.79 5.89
C LEU A 147 -1.20 6.63 4.46
N ALA A 148 -1.65 7.47 3.54
CA ALA A 148 -1.23 7.40 2.15
C ALA A 148 0.27 7.67 2.00
N TYR A 149 0.80 8.66 2.72
CA TYR A 149 2.24 8.93 2.74
C TYR A 149 3.03 7.71 3.23
N LEU A 150 2.61 7.08 4.34
CA LEU A 150 3.26 5.89 4.86
C LEU A 150 3.20 4.71 3.88
N HIS A 151 2.05 4.46 3.26
CA HIS A 151 1.86 3.30 2.40
C HIS A 151 2.48 3.48 1.01
N LEU A 152 2.59 4.71 0.49
CA LEU A 152 3.30 4.99 -0.75
C LEU A 152 4.82 4.95 -0.56
N ASN A 153 5.32 5.33 0.62
CA ASN A 153 6.75 5.39 0.94
C ASN A 153 7.18 4.25 1.87
N TYR A 154 6.46 3.12 1.87
CA TYR A 154 6.64 2.02 2.83
C TYR A 154 8.07 1.44 2.86
N ASP A 155 8.78 1.54 1.74
CA ASP A 155 10.15 1.10 1.55
C ASP A 155 11.19 2.21 1.82
N HIS A 156 10.78 3.44 2.12
CA HIS A 156 11.65 4.58 2.44
C HIS A 156 11.51 5.08 3.88
N VAL A 157 10.52 4.57 4.65
CA VAL A 157 10.37 4.89 6.08
C VAL A 157 11.62 4.46 6.87
N GLU A 158 11.89 5.13 7.99
CA GLU A 158 12.96 4.73 8.91
C GLU A 158 12.73 3.30 9.43
N PRO A 159 13.73 2.39 9.31
CA PRO A 159 13.59 1.02 9.78
C PRO A 159 13.34 0.94 11.28
N TYR A 160 12.48 0.01 11.71
CA TYR A 160 12.27 -0.25 13.13
C TYR A 160 13.57 -0.74 13.77
N ARG A 161 13.90 -0.21 14.95
CA ARG A 161 15.10 -0.55 15.72
C ARG A 161 14.94 -1.88 16.45
N ALA A 162 14.81 -2.97 15.69
CA ALA A 162 14.74 -4.32 16.24
C ALA A 162 16.11 -4.81 16.75
N LYS A 163 16.09 -5.81 17.63
CA LYS A 163 17.31 -6.49 18.07
C LYS A 163 17.74 -7.50 17.02
N ILE A 164 18.80 -7.19 16.29
CA ILE A 164 19.38 -8.10 15.29
C ILE A 164 20.44 -8.98 15.97
N ASP A 165 20.19 -10.28 16.00
CA ASP A 165 21.13 -11.30 16.48
C ASP A 165 21.81 -11.96 15.29
N THR A 166 23.12 -11.76 15.21
CA THR A 166 24.02 -12.27 14.17
C THR A 166 24.92 -13.41 14.68
N GLY A 167 24.59 -13.98 15.85
CA GLY A 167 25.39 -15.00 16.52
C GLY A 167 26.73 -14.45 16.98
N SER A 168 27.83 -15.04 16.50
CA SER A 168 29.20 -14.67 16.90
C SER A 168 29.78 -13.49 16.12
N LEU A 169 29.17 -13.12 14.99
CA LEU A 169 29.63 -11.99 14.18
C LEU A 169 28.91 -10.72 14.63
N ASN A 170 29.56 -9.56 14.49
CA ASN A 170 28.88 -8.28 14.59
C ASN A 170 28.19 -7.94 13.27
N TYR A 171 27.10 -7.17 13.34
CA TYR A 171 26.36 -6.73 12.15
C TYR A 171 27.24 -5.98 11.14
N SER A 172 28.25 -5.23 11.60
CA SER A 172 29.21 -4.51 10.74
C SER A 172 30.20 -5.41 10.01
N GLN A 173 30.33 -6.67 10.43
CA GLN A 173 31.23 -7.66 9.82
C GLN A 173 30.53 -8.49 8.74
N LEU A 174 29.22 -8.33 8.56
CA LEU A 174 28.46 -9.06 7.55
C LEU A 174 28.75 -8.52 6.14
N GLY A 175 29.11 -9.44 5.24
CA GLY A 175 29.27 -9.18 3.82
C GLY A 175 27.94 -9.22 3.07
N ILE A 176 27.97 -8.91 1.77
CA ILE A 176 26.80 -8.92 0.88
C ILE A 176 26.06 -10.27 0.90
N GLU A 177 26.82 -11.37 0.78
CA GLU A 177 26.28 -12.75 0.79
C GLU A 177 25.57 -13.13 2.10
N ASP A 178 25.89 -12.45 3.20
CA ASP A 178 25.28 -12.75 4.50
C ASP A 178 23.84 -12.27 4.61
N PHE A 179 23.41 -11.37 3.71
CA PHE A 179 22.05 -10.88 3.61
C PHE A 179 21.19 -11.68 2.62
N TYR A 180 21.74 -12.72 1.98
CA TYR A 180 20.96 -13.58 1.10
C TYR A 180 19.85 -14.29 1.89
N VAL A 181 18.62 -14.23 1.40
CA VAL A 181 17.44 -14.84 2.02
C VAL A 181 16.79 -15.86 1.09
N GLU A 182 16.74 -17.13 1.54
CA GLU A 182 15.95 -18.17 0.89
C GLU A 182 14.48 -18.09 1.33
N LYS A 183 14.25 -18.10 2.65
CA LYS A 183 12.91 -18.08 3.23
C LYS A 183 12.94 -17.61 4.68
N MET A 184 12.22 -16.53 4.96
CA MET A 184 11.99 -16.08 6.33
C MET A 184 10.99 -17.00 7.04
N LYS A 185 11.19 -17.23 8.33
CA LYS A 185 10.27 -18.03 9.15
C LYS A 185 10.25 -17.57 10.60
N PHE A 186 9.11 -17.74 11.27
CA PHE A 186 9.06 -17.58 12.72
C PHE A 186 9.96 -18.61 13.41
N ALA A 187 10.62 -18.20 14.49
CA ALA A 187 11.46 -19.11 15.28
C ALA A 187 10.64 -20.23 15.93
N LYS A 188 9.39 -19.95 16.30
CA LYS A 188 8.40 -20.92 16.78
C LYS A 188 7.05 -20.60 16.13
N LYS A 189 6.23 -21.62 15.89
CA LYS A 189 4.92 -21.43 15.21
C LYS A 189 3.93 -20.59 16.03
N ASP A 190 4.04 -20.66 17.34
CA ASP A 190 3.18 -20.00 18.33
C ASP A 190 3.70 -18.64 18.79
N ARG A 191 4.95 -18.27 18.43
CA ARG A 191 5.55 -17.01 18.86
C ARG A 191 6.08 -16.21 17.67
N LYS A 192 5.52 -15.01 17.51
CA LYS A 192 5.86 -14.05 16.44
C LYS A 192 6.84 -12.96 16.90
N ASP A 193 7.42 -13.10 18.09
CA ASP A 193 8.41 -12.19 18.67
C ASP A 193 9.78 -12.27 17.97
N THR A 194 10.07 -13.40 17.30
CA THR A 194 11.34 -13.65 16.62
C THR A 194 11.14 -14.21 15.22
N VAL A 195 11.75 -13.55 14.23
CA VAL A 195 11.86 -14.02 12.85
C VAL A 195 13.29 -14.46 12.55
N ILE A 196 13.43 -15.65 12.00
CA ILE A 196 14.68 -16.15 11.42
C ILE A 196 14.71 -15.66 9.97
N TYR A 197 15.64 -14.76 9.68
CA TYR A 197 15.85 -14.21 8.34
C TYR A 197 16.61 -15.23 7.48
N ASN A 198 17.75 -15.72 7.98
CA ASN A 198 18.52 -16.80 7.37
C ASN A 198 19.33 -17.57 8.45
N SER A 199 20.36 -18.32 8.05
CA SER A 199 21.22 -19.06 8.99
C SER A 199 22.07 -18.17 9.90
N LYS A 200 22.30 -16.90 9.52
CA LYS A 200 23.16 -15.95 10.21
C LYS A 200 22.40 -14.88 10.97
N ILE A 201 21.25 -14.42 10.45
CA ILE A 201 20.52 -13.27 10.95
C ILE A 201 19.18 -13.69 11.58
N ARG A 202 18.92 -13.21 12.79
CA ARG A 202 17.64 -13.34 13.49
C ARG A 202 17.17 -11.97 13.97
N ILE A 203 15.90 -11.66 13.77
CA ILE A 203 15.25 -10.43 14.22
C ILE A 203 14.46 -10.76 15.47
N LYS A 204 14.83 -10.18 16.61
CA LYS A 204 14.21 -10.43 17.93
C LYS A 204 13.47 -9.20 18.42
N ASP A 205 12.62 -9.43 19.42
CA ASP A 205 11.86 -8.42 20.15
C ASP A 205 10.94 -7.60 19.22
N ILE A 206 10.32 -8.27 18.24
CA ILE A 206 9.34 -7.67 17.34
C ILE A 206 8.03 -7.42 18.12
N PRO A 207 7.50 -6.19 18.15
CA PRO A 207 6.22 -5.90 18.79
C PRO A 207 5.08 -6.70 18.16
N LEU A 208 4.28 -7.39 18.98
CA LEU A 208 3.19 -8.24 18.47
C LEU A 208 2.10 -7.41 17.79
N ASP A 209 1.85 -6.19 18.26
CA ASP A 209 0.89 -5.24 17.69
C ASP A 209 1.21 -4.89 16.22
N ALA A 210 2.46 -5.06 15.76
CA ALA A 210 2.82 -4.86 14.36
C ALA A 210 2.11 -5.87 13.43
N TYR A 211 1.73 -7.05 13.93
CA TYR A 211 1.01 -8.05 13.15
C TYR A 211 -0.50 -7.76 13.02
N ASP A 212 -1.04 -6.80 13.78
CA ASP A 212 -2.46 -6.44 13.72
C ASP A 212 -2.80 -5.63 12.46
N TYR A 213 -1.80 -5.05 11.79
CA TYR A 213 -2.01 -4.44 10.48
C TYR A 213 -2.13 -5.52 9.40
N VAL A 214 -3.38 -5.89 9.13
CA VAL A 214 -3.76 -6.91 8.16
C VAL A 214 -4.20 -6.26 6.85
N VAL A 215 -3.62 -6.73 5.74
CA VAL A 215 -3.98 -6.36 4.38
C VAL A 215 -4.27 -7.62 3.59
N ASN A 216 -5.46 -7.70 2.97
CA ASN A 216 -5.89 -8.85 2.16
C ASN A 216 -5.91 -10.18 2.97
N GLY A 217 -6.29 -10.10 4.25
CA GLY A 217 -6.41 -11.24 5.17
C GLY A 217 -5.08 -11.84 5.66
N LYS A 218 -3.96 -11.12 5.51
CA LYS A 218 -2.65 -11.49 6.07
C LYS A 218 -1.94 -10.27 6.66
N PRO A 219 -1.21 -10.41 7.78
CA PRO A 219 -0.38 -9.32 8.32
C PRO A 219 0.63 -8.80 7.29
N ALA A 220 0.86 -7.49 7.25
CA ALA A 220 1.81 -6.87 6.33
C ALA A 220 3.22 -7.47 6.43
N LEU A 221 3.68 -7.79 7.63
CA LEU A 221 4.99 -8.42 7.87
C LEU A 221 5.06 -9.82 7.24
N GLU A 222 3.98 -10.59 7.28
CA GLU A 222 3.93 -11.93 6.69
C GLU A 222 3.91 -11.87 5.16
N TRP A 223 3.38 -10.80 4.55
CA TRP A 223 3.55 -10.56 3.12
C TRP A 223 5.01 -10.38 2.73
N VAL A 224 5.78 -9.61 3.51
CA VAL A 224 7.22 -9.46 3.27
C VAL A 224 7.93 -10.81 3.39
N MET A 225 7.64 -11.58 4.45
CA MET A 225 8.25 -12.90 4.66
C MET A 225 7.97 -13.89 3.52
N GLU A 226 6.79 -13.79 2.89
CA GLU A 226 6.40 -14.65 1.78
C GLU A 226 7.00 -14.20 0.44
N ARG A 227 7.04 -12.88 0.19
CA ARG A 227 7.45 -12.32 -1.10
C ARG A 227 8.96 -12.07 -1.20
N GLN A 228 9.63 -11.81 -0.08
CA GLN A 228 11.07 -11.57 -0.02
C GLN A 228 11.84 -12.86 0.29
N GLY A 229 11.95 -13.71 -0.72
CA GLY A 229 12.71 -14.95 -0.66
C GLY A 229 12.85 -15.58 -2.04
N VAL A 230 13.14 -16.87 -2.07
CA VAL A 230 13.29 -17.66 -3.30
C VAL A 230 12.10 -18.59 -3.44
N SER A 231 11.47 -18.56 -4.61
CA SER A 231 10.39 -19.48 -4.96
C SER A 231 10.56 -20.00 -6.37
N THR A 232 10.22 -21.28 -6.59
CA THR A 232 10.27 -21.91 -7.91
C THR A 232 8.89 -22.37 -8.30
N HIS A 233 8.40 -21.93 -9.45
CA HIS A 233 7.12 -22.40 -9.98
C HIS A 233 7.26 -23.86 -10.43
N LYS A 234 6.39 -24.74 -9.92
CA LYS A 234 6.52 -26.20 -10.11
C LYS A 234 6.47 -26.62 -11.58
N ASP A 235 5.54 -26.05 -12.34
CA ASP A 235 5.28 -26.52 -13.72
C ASP A 235 6.25 -25.91 -14.74
N SER A 236 6.60 -24.63 -14.62
CA SER A 236 7.49 -23.94 -15.55
C SER A 236 8.96 -23.99 -15.15
N GLY A 237 9.28 -24.34 -13.89
CA GLY A 237 10.64 -24.32 -13.35
C GLY A 237 11.23 -22.92 -13.16
N ILE A 238 10.45 -21.86 -13.40
CA ILE A 238 10.93 -20.48 -13.28
C ILE A 238 11.20 -20.16 -11.81
N VAL A 239 12.43 -19.73 -11.53
CA VAL A 239 12.87 -19.29 -10.21
C VAL A 239 12.64 -17.77 -10.10
N ASN A 240 11.93 -17.37 -9.05
CA ASN A 240 11.79 -16.01 -8.61
C ASN A 240 12.64 -15.81 -7.36
N ASP A 241 13.74 -15.08 -7.50
CA ASP A 241 14.69 -14.76 -6.44
C ASP A 241 14.66 -13.25 -6.13
N ALA A 242 14.10 -12.89 -4.96
CA ALA A 242 14.01 -11.49 -4.53
C ALA A 242 15.39 -10.83 -4.29
N ASN A 243 16.44 -11.62 -4.04
CA ASN A 243 17.79 -11.10 -3.80
C ASN A 243 18.39 -10.50 -5.09
N HIS A 244 18.04 -11.02 -6.27
CA HIS A 244 18.48 -10.44 -7.54
C HIS A 244 17.98 -9.01 -7.68
N TRP A 245 16.70 -8.76 -7.39
CA TRP A 245 16.14 -7.41 -7.44
C TRP A 245 16.79 -6.47 -6.40
N ALA A 246 17.07 -6.97 -5.20
CA ALA A 246 17.77 -6.21 -4.16
C ALA A 246 19.17 -5.75 -4.60
N VAL A 247 19.93 -6.61 -5.29
CA VAL A 247 21.30 -6.32 -5.74
C VAL A 247 21.32 -5.53 -7.06
N GLU A 248 20.54 -5.95 -8.06
CA GLU A 248 20.58 -5.40 -9.42
C GLU A 248 19.82 -4.09 -9.55
N THR A 249 18.62 -4.02 -8.95
CA THR A 249 17.72 -2.86 -9.07
C THR A 249 17.93 -1.88 -7.92
N MET A 250 17.85 -2.36 -6.68
CA MET A 250 17.99 -1.51 -5.49
C MET A 250 19.43 -1.22 -5.10
N ARG A 251 20.41 -1.95 -5.65
CA ARG A 251 21.84 -1.82 -5.31
C ARG A 251 22.10 -1.89 -3.79
N ASN A 252 21.28 -2.67 -3.09
CA ASN A 252 21.32 -2.84 -1.65
C ASN A 252 20.96 -4.29 -1.28
N ALA A 253 21.96 -5.12 -1.01
CA ALA A 253 21.76 -6.51 -0.59
C ALA A 253 20.99 -6.64 0.74
N LYS A 254 20.98 -5.59 1.56
CA LYS A 254 20.24 -5.55 2.84
C LYS A 254 18.77 -5.21 2.64
N TYR A 255 18.35 -4.87 1.42
CA TYR A 255 17.00 -4.41 1.13
C TYR A 255 15.91 -5.33 1.71
N PRO A 256 15.95 -6.67 1.56
CA PRO A 256 14.88 -7.51 2.09
C PRO A 256 14.77 -7.44 3.62
N LEU A 257 15.91 -7.35 4.32
CA LEU A 257 15.96 -7.17 5.77
C LEU A 257 15.44 -5.79 6.18
N GLU A 258 15.93 -4.73 5.53
CA GLU A 258 15.51 -3.36 5.79
C GLU A 258 14.02 -3.18 5.52
N LEU A 259 13.51 -3.71 4.40
CA LEU A 259 12.10 -3.67 4.06
C LEU A 259 11.25 -4.32 5.16
N PHE A 260 11.65 -5.49 5.67
CA PHE A 260 10.94 -6.11 6.78
C PHE A 260 10.90 -5.19 8.01
N LEU A 261 12.02 -4.57 8.37
CA LEU A 261 12.08 -3.63 9.50
C LEU A 261 11.28 -2.35 9.25
N ARG A 262 11.25 -1.83 8.03
CA ARG A 262 10.43 -0.67 7.65
C ARG A 262 8.95 -0.99 7.74
N VAL A 263 8.53 -2.19 7.31
CA VAL A 263 7.14 -2.65 7.39
C VAL A 263 6.70 -2.86 8.84
N ILE A 264 7.59 -3.16 9.79
CA ILE A 264 7.27 -3.09 11.24
C ILE A 264 6.87 -1.64 11.59
N THR A 265 7.69 -0.64 11.23
CA THR A 265 7.38 0.78 11.50
C THR A 265 6.06 1.20 10.86
N VAL A 266 5.86 0.89 9.57
CA VAL A 266 4.62 1.20 8.84
C VAL A 266 3.42 0.60 9.54
N SER A 267 3.50 -0.67 9.96
CA SER A 267 2.38 -1.34 10.63
C SER A 267 2.02 -0.69 11.96
N LEU A 268 3.02 -0.34 12.78
CA LEU A 268 2.81 0.33 14.06
C LEU A 268 2.25 1.75 13.88
N GLU A 269 2.80 2.52 12.94
CA GLU A 269 2.32 3.89 12.67
C GLU A 269 0.92 3.90 12.06
N THR A 270 0.61 2.96 11.16
CA THR A 270 -0.74 2.79 10.62
C THR A 270 -1.73 2.48 11.74
N GLN A 271 -1.41 1.55 12.64
CA GLN A 271 -2.24 1.25 13.81
C GLN A 271 -2.41 2.46 14.73
N ARG A 272 -1.35 3.25 14.95
CA ARG A 272 -1.41 4.49 15.74
C ARG A 272 -2.36 5.51 15.12
N ILE A 273 -2.32 5.69 13.80
CA ILE A 273 -3.22 6.61 13.08
C ILE A 273 -4.67 6.11 13.16
N VAL A 274 -4.90 4.82 12.89
CA VAL A 274 -6.24 4.20 12.90
C VAL A 274 -6.88 4.29 14.28
N LYS A 275 -6.15 3.96 15.34
CA LYS A 275 -6.64 4.08 16.73
C LYS A 275 -6.90 5.52 17.15
N GLY A 276 -6.29 6.50 16.48
CA GLY A 276 -6.50 7.93 16.69
C GLY A 276 -7.70 8.52 15.94
N LEU A 277 -8.37 7.75 15.08
CA LEU A 277 -9.55 8.22 14.35
C LEU A 277 -10.76 8.38 15.30
N PRO A 278 -11.59 9.41 15.08
CA PRO A 278 -12.81 9.59 15.86
C PRO A 278 -13.83 8.49 15.53
N GLU A 279 -14.75 8.28 16.47
CA GLU A 279 -15.90 7.40 16.24
C GLU A 279 -16.75 7.91 15.07
N LEU A 280 -17.16 7.02 14.17
CA LEU A 280 -17.95 7.39 12.99
C LEU A 280 -19.35 7.86 13.38
N LYS A 281 -19.54 9.18 13.36
CA LYS A 281 -20.83 9.86 13.49
C LYS A 281 -21.22 10.41 12.12
N ILE A 282 -22.38 9.98 11.62
CA ILE A 282 -22.98 10.34 10.33
C ILE A 282 -24.27 11.10 10.64
#